data_AF-A0A930QPM2-F1
#
_entry.id   AF-A0A930QPM2-F1
#
_cell.length_a   1.000
_cell.length_b   1.000
_cell.length_c   1.000
_cell.angle_alpha   90.00
_cell.angle_beta   90.00
_cell.angle_gamma   90.00
#
_symmetry.space_group_name_H-M   'P 1'
#
loop_
_entity.id
_entity.type
_entity.pdbx_description
1 polymer ?
#
loop_
_entity_poly.entity_id
_entity_poly.type
_entity_poly.pdbx_seq_one_letter_code
_entity_poly.pdbx_strand_id
1 'polypeptide(L)'
;GTWGALATGLWATTAVNPDGANGLFYGGGLTLLWAQILSTLVAYGLAIVGSYVLFRIVNAYAPMRASEADEIKGLDVTEHGERGYVESIMTGSPISSLFGDNNPLRKDNL
;
A
#
# COMPACT_ATOMS: atom_id res chain seq x y z
N GLY A 1 10.63 -3.47 -9.09
CA GLY A 1 11.82 -2.91 -8.43
C GLY A 1 12.97 -3.89 -8.43
N THR A 2 12.98 -4.83 -7.50
CA THR A 2 14.07 -5.81 -7.23
C THR A 2 14.53 -6.57 -8.47
N TRP A 3 13.60 -7.15 -9.24
CA TRP A 3 13.95 -7.85 -10.48
C TRP A 3 14.66 -6.94 -11.48
N GLY A 4 14.21 -5.69 -11.62
CA GLY A 4 14.85 -4.71 -12.49
C GLY A 4 16.29 -4.44 -12.08
N ALA A 5 16.56 -4.26 -10.78
CA ALA A 5 17.91 -4.03 -10.27
C ALA A 5 18.87 -5.20 -10.58
N LEU A 6 18.40 -6.44 -10.39
CA LEU A 6 19.17 -7.64 -10.73
C LEU A 6 19.37 -7.78 -12.25
N ALA A 7 18.32 -7.51 -13.03
CA ALA A 7 18.38 -7.54 -14.48
C ALA A 7 19.41 -6.51 -15.02
N THR A 8 19.54 -5.33 -14.41
CA THR A 8 20.62 -4.39 -14.74
C THR A 8 22.01 -5.04 -14.55
N GLY A 9 22.21 -5.80 -13.48
CA GLY A 9 23.48 -6.51 -13.24
C GLY A 9 23.81 -7.59 -14.27
N LEU A 10 22.78 -8.14 -14.91
CA LEU A 10 22.93 -9.21 -15.92
C LEU A 10 23.09 -8.66 -17.34
N TRP A 11 22.25 -7.67 -17.71
CA TRP A 11 22.08 -7.22 -19.09
C TRP A 11 22.51 -5.77 -19.36
N ALA A 12 23.03 -5.01 -18.39
CA ALA A 12 23.56 -3.68 -18.72
C ALA A 12 24.68 -3.78 -19.75
N THR A 13 24.79 -2.77 -20.63
CA THR A 13 25.88 -2.74 -21.61
C THR A 13 26.34 -1.32 -21.91
N THR A 14 27.65 -1.16 -22.08
CA THR A 14 28.28 0.11 -22.47
C THR A 14 27.93 0.53 -23.90
N ALA A 15 27.43 -0.39 -24.73
CA ALA A 15 26.91 -0.06 -26.05
C ALA A 15 25.64 0.80 -25.99
N VAL A 16 24.86 0.68 -24.91
CA VAL A 16 23.64 1.47 -24.68
C VAL A 16 23.93 2.69 -23.80
N ASN A 17 24.79 2.54 -22.79
CA ASN A 17 25.23 3.64 -21.94
C ASN A 17 26.75 3.63 -21.80
N PRO A 18 27.49 4.46 -22.57
CA PRO A 18 28.95 4.51 -22.53
C PRO A 18 29.54 4.84 -21.15
N ASP A 19 28.82 5.61 -20.32
CA ASP A 19 29.22 5.97 -18.95
C ASP A 19 28.87 4.88 -17.92
N GLY A 20 28.22 3.80 -18.36
CA GLY A 20 27.81 2.68 -17.53
C GLY A 20 28.87 1.59 -17.43
N ALA A 21 28.39 0.38 -17.13
CA ALA A 21 29.21 -0.83 -17.08
C ALA A 21 28.50 -1.98 -17.79
N ASN A 22 29.28 -2.95 -18.28
CA ASN A 22 28.73 -4.19 -18.81
C ASN A 22 28.26 -5.09 -17.67
N GLY A 23 27.11 -5.72 -17.87
CA GLY A 23 26.58 -6.77 -17.03
C GLY A 23 27.24 -8.12 -17.33
N LEU A 24 26.82 -9.14 -16.58
CA LEU A 24 27.42 -10.48 -16.64
C LEU A 24 27.42 -11.06 -18.05
N PHE A 25 26.35 -10.88 -18.83
CA PHE A 25 26.24 -11.46 -20.17
C PHE A 25 26.99 -10.67 -21.26
N TYR A 26 27.48 -9.47 -20.94
CA TYR A 26 28.23 -8.60 -21.85
C TYR A 26 29.71 -8.51 -21.48
N GLY A 27 30.22 -9.48 -20.72
CA GLY A 27 31.66 -9.58 -20.39
C GLY A 27 32.13 -8.69 -19.24
N GLY A 28 31.22 -8.02 -18.51
CA GLY A 28 31.58 -7.21 -17.34
C GLY A 28 31.87 -7.99 -16.06
N GLY A 29 31.78 -9.33 -16.12
CA GLY A 29 31.99 -10.21 -14.97
C GLY A 29 30.91 -10.07 -13.90
N LEU A 30 31.23 -10.47 -12.67
CA LEU A 30 30.29 -10.45 -11.53
C LEU A 30 30.22 -9.10 -10.82
N THR A 31 31.08 -8.14 -11.16
CA THR A 31 31.23 -6.87 -10.43
C THR A 31 29.93 -6.08 -10.37
N LEU A 32 29.29 -5.84 -11.53
CA LEU A 32 28.06 -5.06 -11.60
C LEU A 32 26.89 -5.81 -10.94
N LEU A 33 26.77 -7.12 -11.18
CA LEU A 33 25.73 -7.94 -10.55
C LEU A 33 25.83 -7.92 -9.03
N TRP A 34 27.04 -8.02 -8.48
CA TRP A 34 27.26 -7.98 -7.04
C TRP A 34 26.95 -6.60 -6.44
N ALA A 35 27.32 -5.53 -7.13
CA ALA A 35 26.95 -4.17 -6.75
C ALA A 35 25.42 -3.98 -6.69
N GLN A 36 24.69 -4.52 -7.67
CA GLN A 36 23.23 -4.44 -7.69
C GLN A 36 22.56 -5.25 -6.58
N ILE A 37 23.10 -6.42 -6.25
CA ILE A 37 22.63 -7.23 -5.11
C ILE A 37 22.83 -6.46 -3.80
N LEU A 38 24.04 -5.96 -3.55
CA LEU A 38 24.33 -5.20 -2.32
C LEU A 38 23.48 -3.92 -2.23
N SER A 39 23.37 -3.17 -3.33
CA SER A 39 22.52 -1.98 -3.40
C SER A 39 21.06 -2.30 -3.06
N THR A 40 20.53 -3.40 -3.58
CA THR A 40 19.16 -3.85 -3.27
C THR A 40 18.99 -4.20 -1.79
N LEU A 41 19.96 -4.88 -1.18
CA LEU A 41 19.92 -5.23 0.25
C LEU A 41 19.99 -3.98 1.14
N VAL A 42 20.84 -3.01 0.80
CA VAL A 42 20.92 -1.73 1.51
C VAL A 42 19.61 -0.96 1.38
N ALA A 43 19.02 -0.92 0.19
CA ALA A 43 17.72 -0.28 -0.04
C ALA A 43 16.61 -0.94 0.81
N TYR A 44 16.60 -2.27 0.91
CA TYR A 44 15.69 -2.98 1.81
C TYR A 44 15.92 -2.64 3.28
N GLY A 45 17.17 -2.60 3.73
CA GLY A 45 17.52 -2.19 5.08
C GLY A 45 16.97 -0.80 5.40
N LEU A 46 17.21 0.17 4.52
CA LEU A 46 16.71 1.53 4.66
C LEU A 46 15.17 1.59 4.62
N ALA A 47 14.54 0.86 3.70
CA ALA A 47 13.08 0.84 3.59
C ALA A 47 12.43 0.24 4.83
N ILE A 48 12.93 -0.89 5.34
CA ILE A 48 12.37 -1.57 6.52
C ILE A 48 12.62 -0.74 7.78
N VAL A 49 13.86 -0.35 8.04
CA VAL A 49 14.22 0.41 9.25
C VAL A 49 13.58 1.80 9.21
N GLY A 50 13.68 2.49 8.09
CA GLY A 50 13.09 3.82 7.90
C GLY A 50 11.57 3.78 8.08
N SER A 51 10.88 2.85 7.42
CA SER A 51 9.43 2.71 7.57
C SER A 51 9.04 2.34 9.00
N TYR A 52 9.78 1.44 9.65
CA TYR A 52 9.52 1.07 11.05
C TYR A 52 9.66 2.26 12.00
N VAL A 53 10.72 3.06 11.86
CA VAL A 53 10.94 4.26 12.66
C VAL A 53 9.81 5.27 12.41
N LEU A 54 9.47 5.53 11.15
CA LEU A 54 8.38 6.42 10.78
C LEU A 54 7.04 5.95 11.36
N PHE A 55 6.72 4.66 11.21
CA PHE A 55 5.51 4.08 11.79
C PHE A 55 5.49 4.22 13.30
N ARG A 56 6.62 4.02 13.99
CA ARG A 56 6.67 4.16 15.45
C ARG A 56 6.43 5.60 15.90
N ILE A 57 7.01 6.56 15.19
CA ILE A 57 6.83 8.00 15.45
C ILE A 57 5.37 8.38 15.22
N VAL A 58 4.82 8.07 14.06
CA VAL A 58 3.43 8.42 13.72
C VAL A 58 2.45 7.76 14.68
N ASN A 59 2.63 6.47 14.98
CA ASN A 59 1.75 5.72 15.87
C ASN A 59 1.78 6.23 17.33
N ALA A 60 2.76 7.04 17.72
CA ALA A 60 2.77 7.70 19.03
C ALA A 60 1.79 8.89 19.11
N TYR A 61 1.49 9.53 17.98
CA TYR A 61 0.61 10.69 17.91
C TYR A 61 -0.77 10.36 17.33
N ALA A 62 -0.81 9.50 16.31
CA ALA A 62 -2.01 9.06 15.63
C ALA A 62 -1.96 7.54 15.46
N PRO A 63 -2.71 6.77 16.27
CA PRO A 63 -2.81 5.33 16.12
C PRO A 63 -3.22 5.00 14.68
N MET A 64 -2.36 4.30 13.95
CA MET A 64 -2.61 4.07 12.52
C MET A 64 -3.58 2.92 12.26
N ARG A 65 -3.87 2.11 13.28
CA ARG A 65 -4.85 1.03 13.21
C ARG A 65 -6.15 1.50 13.86
N ALA A 66 -7.26 1.31 13.14
CA ALA A 66 -8.59 1.56 13.67
C ALA A 66 -8.87 0.68 14.90
N SER A 67 -9.76 1.15 15.78
CA SER A 67 -10.20 0.32 16.90
C SER A 67 -11.00 -0.88 16.38
N GLU A 68 -11.05 -1.99 17.13
CA GLU A 68 -11.86 -3.16 16.71
C GLU A 68 -13.34 -2.79 16.50
N ALA A 69 -13.87 -1.88 17.32
CA ALA A 69 -15.23 -1.38 17.17
C ALA A 69 -15.42 -0.63 15.85
N ASP A 70 -14.43 0.17 15.43
CA ASP A 70 -14.47 0.92 14.17
C ASP A 70 -14.22 0.02 12.96
N GLU A 71 -13.34 -0.98 13.07
CA GLU A 71 -13.14 -2.02 12.05
C GLU A 71 -14.45 -2.80 11.78
N ILE A 72 -15.23 -3.12 12.84
CA ILE A 72 -16.52 -3.82 12.72
C ILE A 72 -17.62 -2.91 12.14
N LYS A 73 -17.68 -1.65 12.56
CA LYS A 73 -18.68 -0.68 12.10
C LYS A 73 -18.43 -0.23 10.65
N GLY A 74 -17.18 -0.31 10.21
CA GLY A 74 -16.71 0.05 8.88
C GLY A 74 -16.05 1.43 8.86
N LEU A 75 -14.83 1.52 8.32
CA LEU A 75 -14.04 2.75 8.27
C LEU A 75 -14.75 3.90 7.53
N ASP A 76 -15.52 3.59 6.48
CA ASP A 76 -16.30 4.60 5.76
C ASP A 76 -17.28 5.32 6.70
N VAL A 77 -17.90 4.59 7.63
CA VAL A 77 -18.88 5.15 8.57
C VAL A 77 -18.18 5.90 9.71
N THR A 78 -17.04 5.41 10.18
CA THR A 78 -16.36 5.98 11.36
C THR A 78 -15.45 7.15 11.01
N GLU A 79 -14.77 7.12 9.87
CA GLU A 79 -13.83 8.18 9.44
C GLU A 79 -14.47 9.18 8.47
N HIS A 80 -15.39 8.73 7.62
CA HIS A 80 -15.99 9.58 6.57
C HIS A 80 -17.48 9.89 6.79
N GLY A 81 -18.13 9.24 7.77
CA GLY A 81 -19.54 9.46 8.07
C GLY A 81 -20.49 8.99 6.95
N GLU A 82 -19.99 8.18 6.01
CA GLU A 82 -20.70 7.74 4.82
C GLU A 82 -20.80 6.20 4.80
N ARG A 83 -21.81 5.67 4.13
CA ARG A 83 -21.82 4.25 3.73
C ARG A 83 -21.50 4.20 2.25
N GLY A 84 -20.38 3.57 1.88
CA GLY A 84 -19.95 3.42 0.46
C GLY A 84 -20.98 2.72 -0.44
N TYR A 85 -21.97 2.05 0.15
CA TYR A 85 -23.19 1.61 -0.54
C TYR A 85 -24.43 2.14 0.15
N VAL A 86 -25.29 2.78 -0.63
CA VAL A 86 -26.65 3.12 -0.19
C VAL A 86 -27.44 1.82 -0.07
N GLU A 87 -28.00 1.56 1.10
CA GLU A 87 -28.79 0.37 1.44
C GLU A 87 -29.91 0.08 0.40
N SER A 88 -30.37 1.10 -0.32
CA SER A 88 -31.35 1.03 -1.41
C SER A 88 -30.92 0.24 -2.64
N ILE A 89 -29.61 0.13 -2.92
CA ILE A 89 -29.09 -0.67 -4.05
C ILE A 89 -29.05 -2.16 -3.67
N MET A 90 -28.77 -2.48 -2.40
CA MET A 90 -28.65 -3.85 -1.91
C MET A 90 -30.00 -4.52 -1.64
N THR A 91 -31.04 -3.72 -1.31
CA THR A 91 -32.43 -4.19 -1.15
C THR A 91 -33.25 -4.14 -2.45
N GLY A 92 -32.66 -3.71 -3.58
CA GLY A 92 -33.31 -3.67 -4.88
C GLY A 92 -34.51 -2.72 -4.99
N SER A 93 -34.72 -1.85 -4.00
CA SER A 93 -35.83 -0.92 -3.95
C SER A 93 -35.31 0.52 -3.89
N PRO A 94 -35.26 1.24 -5.03
CA PRO A 94 -34.78 2.62 -5.07
C PRO A 94 -35.70 3.59 -4.29
N ILE A 95 -36.88 3.15 -3.88
CA ILE A 95 -37.95 3.99 -3.34
C ILE A 95 -37.89 4.10 -1.81
N SER A 96 -37.38 3.09 -1.09
CA SER A 96 -37.34 3.08 0.39
C SER A 96 -36.42 4.14 1.00
N SER A 97 -35.39 4.58 0.28
CA SER A 97 -34.45 5.61 0.76
C SER A 97 -34.95 7.05 0.61
N LEU A 98 -35.94 7.31 -0.25
CA LEU A 98 -36.54 8.64 -0.44
C LEU A 98 -37.64 8.92 0.57
N PHE A 99 -38.33 7.88 1.01
CA PHE A 99 -39.29 7.93 2.09
C PHE A 99 -38.55 7.53 3.36
N GLY A 100 -37.90 8.50 4.02
CA GLY A 100 -37.18 8.28 5.27
C GLY A 100 -37.93 7.31 6.17
N ASP A 101 -37.21 6.28 6.63
CA ASP A 101 -37.75 5.16 7.38
C ASP A 101 -38.37 5.66 8.69
N ASN A 102 -39.67 5.98 8.62
CA ASN A 102 -40.46 6.51 9.73
C ASN A 102 -40.92 5.41 10.67
N ASN A 103 -40.32 4.21 10.59
CA ASN A 103 -40.69 3.08 11.44
C ASN A 103 -40.34 3.40 12.90
N PRO A 104 -41.34 3.61 13.78
CA PRO A 104 -41.09 3.98 15.16
C PRO A 104 -40.50 2.84 16.00
N LEU A 105 -40.38 1.63 15.42
CA LEU A 105 -39.89 0.40 16.06
C LEU A 105 -38.37 0.18 15.86
N ARG A 106 -37.69 1.14 15.23
CA ARG A 106 -36.24 1.12 14.97
C ARG A 106 -35.55 2.37 15.53
N LYS A 107 -36.10 2.98 16.59
CA LYS A 107 -35.51 4.18 17.23
C LYS A 107 -34.86 3.87 18.59
N ASP A 108 -34.92 2.61 19.00
CA ASP A 108 -34.80 2.19 20.39
C ASP A 108 -33.68 1.17 20.65
N ASN A 109 -32.84 0.88 19.65
CA ASN A 109 -31.67 -0.01 19.79
C ASN A 109 -30.34 0.63 19.33
N LEU A 110 -30.13 1.91 19.64
CA LEU A 110 -28.79 2.53 19.69
C LEU A 110 -28.69 3.45 20.92
#